data_AF-A0A4Q5QRE5-F1
#
_entry.id   AF-A0A4Q5QRE5-F1
#
_cell.length_a   1.000
_cell.length_b   1.000
_cell.length_c   1.000
_cell.angle_alpha   90.00
_cell.angle_beta   90.00
_cell.angle_gamma   90.00
#
_symmetry.space_group_name_H-M   'P 1'
#
loop_
_entity.id
_entity.type
_entity.pdbx_description
1 polymer ?
#
loop_
_entity_poly.entity_id
_entity_poly.type
_entity_poly.pdbx_seq_one_letter_code
_entity_poly.pdbx_strand_id
1 'polypeptide(L)'
;MPSRRTLLAAALSLCPAVARAAKPSAPNGAFQAFIASLRPEAEARGVSAETFAAAFRGITAPDPGVLARTRQQGEFVRPVWDYLVGAVSAGRIAHGRARAGTLARTLKAIEAHYGVPAPIV
;
A
#
# COMPACT_ATOMS: atom_id res chain seq x y z
N MET A 1 31.24 -63.04 32.26
CA MET A 1 30.12 -63.61 31.46
C MET A 1 28.81 -63.06 32.01
N PRO A 2 27.75 -62.78 31.22
CA PRO A 2 27.58 -62.94 29.77
C PRO A 2 27.08 -61.69 28.98
N SER A 3 27.32 -61.75 27.66
CA SER A 3 26.47 -61.39 26.48
C SER A 3 25.89 -59.96 26.29
N ARG A 4 26.11 -59.21 25.19
CA ARG A 4 26.04 -59.41 23.70
C ARG A 4 24.71 -58.91 23.07
N ARG A 5 24.87 -58.04 22.04
CA ARG A 5 23.93 -57.71 20.90
C ARG A 5 22.84 -56.67 21.25
N THR A 6 22.44 -55.70 20.42
CA THR A 6 22.36 -55.59 18.94
C THR A 6 22.15 -54.13 18.52
N LEU A 7 22.54 -53.80 17.28
CA LEU A 7 22.34 -52.53 16.57
C LEU A 7 20.88 -52.25 16.17
N LEU A 8 20.63 -50.97 15.80
CA LEU A 8 19.73 -50.46 14.76
C LEU A 8 18.21 -50.45 15.00
N ALA A 9 17.61 -49.26 15.02
CA ALA A 9 16.48 -48.91 14.13
C ALA A 9 16.18 -47.40 14.19
N ALA A 10 16.36 -46.74 13.05
CA ALA A 10 15.80 -45.42 12.77
C ALA A 10 14.29 -45.53 12.56
N ALA A 11 13.52 -44.57 13.07
CA ALA A 11 12.14 -44.34 12.65
C ALA A 11 11.97 -42.83 12.37
N LEU A 12 12.23 -42.45 11.13
CA LEU A 12 11.72 -41.19 10.58
C LEU A 12 10.19 -41.27 10.60
N SER A 13 9.56 -40.63 11.59
CA SER A 13 8.12 -40.39 11.55
C SER A 13 7.86 -39.17 10.67
N LEU A 14 7.59 -39.42 9.39
CA LEU A 14 7.13 -38.44 8.43
C LEU A 14 5.67 -38.10 8.72
N CYS A 15 5.42 -37.07 9.54
CA CYS A 15 4.08 -36.54 9.74
C CYS A 15 3.72 -35.67 8.52
N PRO A 16 2.66 -35.95 7.76
CA PRO A 16 2.27 -35.07 6.67
C PRO A 16 1.64 -33.83 7.29
N ALA A 17 2.39 -32.73 7.30
CA ALA A 17 1.85 -31.42 7.60
C ALA A 17 0.83 -31.07 6.51
N VAL A 18 -0.45 -31.24 6.81
CA VAL A 18 -1.54 -30.67 6.04
C VAL A 18 -1.40 -29.15 6.19
N ALA A 19 -0.68 -28.53 5.26
CA ALA A 19 -0.64 -27.08 5.12
C ALA A 19 -2.04 -26.62 4.69
N ARG A 20 -2.94 -26.50 5.68
CA ARG A 20 -4.15 -25.72 5.53
C ARG A 20 -3.67 -24.30 5.27
N ALA A 21 -3.70 -23.86 4.02
CA ALA A 21 -3.57 -22.46 3.68
C ALA A 21 -4.70 -21.72 4.41
N ALA A 22 -4.41 -21.24 5.62
CA ALA A 22 -5.28 -20.37 6.35
C ALA A 22 -5.40 -19.10 5.49
N LYS A 23 -6.57 -18.90 4.88
CA LYS A 23 -6.93 -17.58 4.38
C LYS A 23 -6.78 -16.66 5.58
N PRO A 24 -5.99 -15.57 5.53
CA PRO A 24 -5.98 -14.62 6.62
C PRO A 24 -7.33 -13.89 6.56
N SER A 25 -8.35 -14.46 7.22
CA SER A 25 -9.44 -13.64 7.70
C SER A 25 -8.83 -12.85 8.86
N ALA A 26 -8.46 -11.59 8.61
CA ALA A 26 -8.38 -10.66 9.72
C ALA A 26 -9.70 -10.82 10.48
N PRO A 27 -9.70 -11.09 11.79
CA PRO A 27 -10.94 -11.19 12.53
C PRO A 27 -11.69 -9.88 12.27
N ASN A 28 -12.94 -9.95 11.79
CA ASN A 28 -13.71 -8.77 11.37
C ASN A 28 -13.72 -7.65 12.44
N GLY A 29 -13.46 -8.00 13.70
CA GLY A 29 -13.31 -7.05 14.82
C GLY A 29 -12.00 -6.25 14.84
N ALA A 30 -10.86 -6.75 14.34
CA ALA A 30 -9.58 -6.04 14.47
C ALA A 30 -9.54 -4.74 13.66
N PHE A 31 -10.12 -4.75 12.45
CA PHE A 31 -10.19 -3.54 11.63
C PHE A 31 -11.20 -2.52 12.19
N GLN A 32 -12.33 -2.98 12.74
CA GLN A 32 -13.27 -2.11 13.43
C GLN A 32 -12.69 -1.54 14.72
N ALA A 33 -11.92 -2.33 15.47
CA ALA A 33 -11.17 -1.87 16.63
C ALA A 33 -10.12 -0.82 16.24
N PHE A 34 -9.43 -1.03 15.11
CA PHE A 34 -8.53 -0.02 14.55
C PHE A 34 -9.28 1.28 14.22
N ILE A 35 -10.40 1.23 13.49
CA ILE A 35 -11.21 2.43 13.23
C ILE A 35 -11.61 3.11 14.53
N ALA A 36 -12.13 2.35 15.51
CA ALA A 36 -12.51 2.89 16.81
C ALA A 36 -11.33 3.56 17.53
N SER A 37 -10.12 3.00 17.42
CA SER A 37 -8.92 3.55 18.03
C SER A 37 -8.47 4.89 17.44
N LEU A 38 -8.90 5.23 16.22
CA LEU A 38 -8.59 6.53 15.58
C LEU A 38 -9.42 7.67 16.14
N ARG A 39 -10.54 7.37 16.81
CA ARG A 39 -11.51 8.39 17.23
C ARG A 39 -10.93 9.46 18.17
N PRO A 40 -10.18 9.12 19.25
CA PRO A 40 -9.62 10.14 20.14
C PRO A 40 -8.65 11.09 19.43
N GLU A 41 -7.84 10.57 18.51
CA GLU A 41 -6.91 11.39 17.73
C GLU A 41 -7.66 12.29 16.72
N ALA A 42 -8.68 11.76 16.06
CA ALA A 42 -9.50 12.54 15.14
C ALA A 42 -10.19 13.71 15.86
N GLU A 43 -10.77 13.44 17.04
CA GLU A 43 -11.40 14.46 17.89
C GLU A 43 -10.38 15.51 18.35
N ALA A 44 -9.18 15.09 18.78
CA ALA A 44 -8.10 16.01 19.16
C ALA A 44 -7.63 16.91 18.00
N ARG A 45 -7.78 16.46 16.74
CA ARG A 45 -7.49 17.23 15.53
C ARG A 45 -8.69 18.04 15.02
N GLY A 46 -9.80 18.08 15.75
CA GLY A 46 -10.98 18.88 15.42
C GLY A 46 -11.97 18.21 14.45
N VAL A 47 -11.86 16.90 14.22
CA VAL A 47 -12.84 16.16 13.42
C VAL A 47 -14.11 15.96 14.25
N SER A 48 -15.25 16.43 13.75
CA SER A 48 -16.54 16.22 14.42
C SER A 48 -16.93 14.74 14.41
N ALA A 49 -17.69 14.32 15.42
CA ALA A 49 -18.22 12.96 15.49
C ALA A 49 -19.09 12.60 14.27
N GLU A 50 -19.82 13.58 13.72
CA GLU A 50 -20.62 13.41 12.51
C GLU A 50 -19.74 13.13 11.29
N THR A 51 -18.69 13.93 11.08
CA THR A 51 -17.74 13.73 9.98
C THR A 51 -17.04 12.39 10.10
N PHE A 52 -16.60 12.01 11.30
CA PHE A 52 -15.97 10.71 11.55
C PHE A 52 -16.92 9.55 11.23
N ALA A 53 -18.16 9.60 11.74
CA ALA A 53 -19.16 8.58 11.47
C ALA A 53 -19.53 8.50 9.99
N ALA A 54 -19.60 9.64 9.30
CA ALA A 54 -19.86 9.70 7.86
C ALA A 54 -18.71 9.08 7.05
N ALA A 55 -17.46 9.39 7.41
CA ALA A 55 -16.26 8.90 6.71
C ALA A 55 -16.11 7.37 6.78
N PHE A 56 -16.51 6.75 7.91
CA PHE A 56 -16.41 5.30 8.11
C PHE A 56 -17.72 4.54 7.87
N ARG A 57 -18.78 5.21 7.41
CA ARG A 57 -20.09 4.59 7.18
C ARG A 57 -19.98 3.49 6.13
N GLY A 58 -20.37 2.26 6.50
CA GLY A 58 -20.33 1.10 5.60
C GLY A 58 -18.93 0.50 5.37
N ILE A 59 -17.88 1.07 5.98
CA ILE A 59 -16.51 0.54 5.89
C ILE A 59 -16.34 -0.56 6.94
N THR A 60 -16.50 -1.82 6.52
CA THR A 60 -16.46 -2.98 7.43
C THR A 60 -15.13 -3.73 7.44
N ALA A 61 -14.35 -3.64 6.36
CA ALA A 61 -13.08 -4.34 6.17
C ALA A 61 -12.09 -3.48 5.35
N PRO A 62 -10.77 -3.77 5.41
CA PRO A 62 -9.79 -3.13 4.54
C PRO A 62 -10.07 -3.42 3.06
N ASP A 63 -9.70 -2.50 2.18
CA ASP A 63 -9.72 -2.73 0.73
C ASP A 63 -8.67 -3.81 0.35
N PRO A 64 -9.09 -4.97 -0.18
CA PRO A 64 -8.16 -6.03 -0.55
C PRO A 64 -7.21 -5.62 -1.69
N GLY A 65 -7.62 -4.70 -2.57
CA GLY A 65 -6.78 -4.16 -3.64
C GLY A 65 -5.69 -3.24 -3.12
N VAL A 66 -5.93 -2.50 -2.03
CA VAL A 66 -4.88 -1.73 -1.34
C VAL A 66 -3.86 -2.67 -0.71
N LEU A 67 -4.34 -3.68 0.04
CA LEU A 67 -3.46 -4.67 0.68
C LEU A 67 -2.60 -5.44 -0.33
N ALA A 68 -3.18 -5.80 -1.49
CA ALA A 68 -2.45 -6.47 -2.56
C ALA A 68 -1.33 -5.60 -3.12
N ARG A 69 -1.60 -4.31 -3.36
CA ARG A 69 -0.60 -3.36 -3.89
C ARG A 69 0.52 -3.07 -2.90
N THR A 70 0.26 -3.04 -1.59
CA THR A 70 1.33 -2.90 -0.58
C THR A 70 2.36 -4.03 -0.66
N ARG A 71 1.95 -5.22 -1.11
CA ARG A 71 2.82 -6.38 -1.30
C ARG A 71 3.51 -6.42 -2.67
N GLN A 72 3.10 -5.58 -3.61
CA GLN A 72 3.65 -5.51 -4.97
C GLN A 72 4.58 -4.28 -5.08
N GLN A 73 5.88 -4.49 -4.90
CA GLN A 73 6.89 -3.44 -5.07
C GLN A 73 7.30 -3.35 -6.55
N GLY A 74 6.54 -2.58 -7.34
CA GLY A 74 6.77 -2.42 -8.79
C GLY A 74 8.08 -1.73 -9.17
N GLU A 75 8.75 -1.11 -8.20
CA GLU A 75 9.98 -0.31 -8.40
C GLU A 75 11.21 -1.15 -8.81
N PHE A 76 11.24 -2.46 -8.48
CA PHE A 76 12.41 -3.30 -8.77
C PHE A 76 12.36 -4.03 -10.12
N VAL A 77 11.28 -3.87 -10.89
CA VAL A 77 11.01 -4.72 -12.06
C VAL A 77 11.13 -3.97 -13.39
N ARG A 78 11.06 -2.63 -13.40
CA ARG A 78 11.06 -1.85 -14.64
C ARG A 78 12.45 -1.30 -14.98
N PRO A 79 13.04 -1.67 -16.14
CA PRO A 79 14.25 -1.02 -16.64
C PRO A 79 14.08 0.49 -16.76
N VAL A 80 15.15 1.25 -16.47
CA VAL A 80 15.13 2.72 -16.52
C VAL A 80 14.65 3.25 -17.88
N TRP A 81 15.01 2.59 -18.97
CA TRP A 81 14.60 3.00 -20.32
C TRP A 81 13.09 2.91 -20.53
N ASP A 82 12.46 1.85 -20.03
CA ASP A 82 11.00 1.67 -20.11
C ASP A 82 10.26 2.71 -19.27
N TYR A 83 10.85 3.16 -18.15
CA TYR A 83 10.35 4.30 -17.39
C TYR A 83 10.39 5.58 -18.22
N LEU A 84 11.53 5.89 -18.85
CA LEU A 84 11.73 7.14 -19.59
C LEU A 84 10.83 7.25 -20.82
N VAL A 85 10.66 6.17 -21.58
CA VAL A 85 9.75 6.13 -22.74
C VAL A 85 8.31 6.48 -22.32
N GLY A 86 7.86 5.97 -21.18
CA GLY A 86 6.54 6.30 -20.64
C GLY A 86 6.44 7.71 -20.04
N ALA A 87 7.49 8.17 -19.36
CA ALA A 87 7.50 9.45 -18.65
C ALA A 87 7.64 10.66 -19.60
N VAL A 88 8.38 10.52 -20.70
CA VAL A 88 8.72 11.59 -21.65
C VAL A 88 8.09 11.32 -23.02
N SER A 89 6.86 10.82 -23.04
CA SER A 89 6.14 10.55 -24.29
C SER A 89 5.66 11.85 -24.96
N ALA A 90 5.53 11.83 -26.28
CA ALA A 90 5.01 12.97 -27.06
C ALA A 90 3.62 13.42 -26.56
N GLY A 91 2.76 12.47 -26.18
CA GLY A 91 1.46 12.75 -25.60
C GLY A 91 1.56 13.50 -24.27
N ARG A 92 2.43 13.06 -23.34
CA ARG A 92 2.63 13.77 -22.06
C ARG A 92 3.18 15.18 -22.27
N ILE A 93 4.10 15.37 -23.22
CA ILE A 93 4.66 16.69 -23.55
C ILE A 93 3.56 17.62 -24.10
N ALA A 94 2.74 17.14 -25.05
CA ALA A 94 1.65 17.92 -25.62
C ALA A 94 0.61 18.31 -24.56
N HIS A 95 0.20 17.35 -23.71
CA HIS A 95 -0.70 17.63 -22.60
C HIS A 95 -0.11 18.62 -21.59
N GLY A 96 1.17 18.48 -21.24
CA GLY A 96 1.87 19.41 -20.35
C GLY A 96 1.87 20.83 -20.88
N ARG A 97 2.21 21.04 -22.16
CA ARG A 97 2.17 22.35 -22.81
C ARG A 97 0.77 22.97 -22.82
N ALA A 98 -0.25 22.18 -23.14
CA ALA A 98 -1.64 22.65 -23.13
C ALA A 98 -2.10 23.06 -21.73
N ARG A 99 -1.74 22.28 -20.69
CA ARG A 99 -2.05 22.61 -19.29
C ARG A 99 -1.27 23.82 -18.81
N ALA A 100 0.00 23.95 -19.18
CA ALA A 100 0.82 25.12 -18.87
C ALA A 100 0.22 26.40 -19.47
N GLY A 101 -0.28 26.36 -20.71
CA GLY A 101 -1.03 27.47 -21.31
C GLY A 101 -2.32 27.80 -20.55
N THR A 102 -3.09 26.78 -20.18
CA THR A 102 -4.35 26.94 -19.42
C THR A 102 -4.12 27.52 -18.03
N LEU A 103 -3.04 27.10 -17.35
CA LEU A 103 -2.72 27.46 -15.96
C LEU A 103 -1.70 28.58 -15.86
N ALA A 104 -1.37 29.27 -16.96
CA ALA A 104 -0.25 30.21 -17.02
C ALA A 104 -0.24 31.25 -15.89
N ARG A 105 -1.40 31.82 -15.55
CA ARG A 105 -1.52 32.78 -14.43
C ARG A 105 -1.23 32.13 -13.08
N THR A 106 -1.78 30.95 -12.84
CA THR A 106 -1.57 30.19 -11.60
C THR A 106 -0.11 29.78 -11.45
N LEU A 107 0.49 29.22 -12.50
CA LEU A 107 1.89 28.81 -12.50
C LEU A 107 2.83 30.01 -12.25
N LYS A 108 2.55 31.16 -12.88
CA LYS A 108 3.30 32.39 -12.61
C LYS A 108 3.17 32.87 -11.15
N ALA A 109 1.98 32.75 -10.57
CA ALA A 109 1.77 33.11 -9.16
C ALA A 109 2.51 32.16 -8.21
N ILE A 110 2.49 30.86 -8.48
CA ILE A 110 3.23 29.85 -7.72
C ILE A 110 4.73 30.12 -7.83
N GLU A 111 5.25 30.36 -9.03
CA GLU A 111 6.66 30.67 -9.26
C GLU A 111 7.09 31.95 -8.52
N ALA A 112 6.26 33.00 -8.55
CA ALA A 112 6.56 34.24 -7.83
C ALA A 112 6.53 34.07 -6.30
N HIS A 113 5.64 33.22 -5.77
CA HIS A 113 5.49 33.05 -4.34
C HIS A 113 6.51 32.06 -3.74
N TYR A 114 6.77 30.97 -4.44
CA TYR A 114 7.60 29.85 -3.94
C TYR A 114 8.98 29.77 -4.60
N GLY A 115 9.24 30.51 -5.68
CA GLY A 115 10.51 30.45 -6.43
C GLY A 115 10.70 29.16 -7.23
N VAL A 116 9.66 28.33 -7.37
CA VAL A 116 9.70 27.10 -8.15
C VAL A 116 9.32 27.39 -9.60
N PRO A 117 10.19 27.14 -10.59
CA PRO A 117 9.89 27.44 -11.98
C PRO A 117 8.63 26.72 -12.47
N ALA A 118 7.78 27.43 -13.24
CA ALA A 118 6.55 26.87 -13.78
C ALA A 118 6.67 25.50 -14.49
N PRO A 119 7.77 25.17 -15.21
CA PRO A 119 7.91 23.84 -15.83
C PRO A 119 8.17 22.68 -14.85
N ILE A 120 8.49 22.97 -13.59
CA ILE A 120 8.75 21.97 -12.54
C ILE A 120 7.47 21.65 -11.74
N VAL A 121 6.52 22.60 -11.71
CA VAL A 121 5.21 22.48 -11.04
C VAL A 121 4.23 21.69 -11.90
#